data_AF-A0A7W0G1U4-F1
#
_entry.id   AF-A0A7W0G1U4-F1
#
_cell.length_a   1.000
_cell.length_b   1.000
_cell.length_c   1.000
_cell.angle_alpha   90.00
_cell.angle_beta   90.00
_cell.angle_gamma   90.00
#
_symmetry.space_group_name_H-M   'P 1'
#
loop_
_entity.id
_entity.type
_entity.pdbx_description
1 polymer ?
#
loop_
_entity_poly.entity_id
_entity_poly.type
_entity_poly.pdbx_seq_one_letter_code
_entity_poly.pdbx_strand_id
1 'polypeptide(L)'
;MILLAIALFGLLVPNGIFMYWLFYEYDGLTNVAQNKLALAFMMDAFLAMGLLAYYFARKPIGRVKWYWFIVVSILGGLGFSIPFYWWLNKRDAT
;
A
#
# COMPACT_ATOMS: atom_id res chain seq x y z
N MET A 1 8.57 14.92 -8.03
CA MET A 1 8.65 14.06 -9.22
C MET A 1 9.19 12.66 -8.91
N ILE A 2 10.35 12.51 -8.26
CA ILE A 2 10.92 11.19 -7.93
C ILE A 2 9.98 10.27 -7.11
N LEU A 3 9.26 10.82 -6.12
CA LEU A 3 8.29 10.06 -5.32
C LEU A 3 7.15 9.49 -6.16
N LEU A 4 6.69 10.22 -7.18
CA LEU A 4 5.64 9.75 -8.07
C LEU A 4 6.15 8.60 -8.95
N ALA A 5 7.39 8.67 -9.43
CA ALA A 5 8.01 7.57 -10.18
C ALA A 5 8.13 6.30 -9.32
N ILE A 6 8.57 6.44 -8.05
CA ILE A 6 8.65 5.32 -7.10
C ILE A 6 7.25 4.75 -6.82
N ALA A 7 6.25 5.61 -6.66
CA ALA A 7 4.87 5.17 -6.47
C ALA A 7 4.38 4.37 -7.69
N LEU A 8 4.55 4.89 -8.91
CA LEU A 8 4.15 4.18 -10.13
C LEU A 8 4.88 2.85 -10.28
N PHE A 9 6.17 2.80 -9.96
CA PHE A 9 6.92 1.54 -9.94
C PHE A 9 6.32 0.55 -8.93
N GLY A 10 6.05 0.99 -7.70
CA GLY A 10 5.40 0.17 -6.68
C GLY A 10 3.98 -0.26 -7.06
N LEU A 11 3.25 0.55 -7.83
CA LEU A 11 1.93 0.17 -8.33
C LEU A 11 2.03 -0.84 -9.46
N LEU A 12 2.93 -0.64 -10.43
CA LEU A 12 2.95 -1.45 -11.64
C LEU A 12 3.71 -2.76 -11.47
N VAL A 13 4.82 -2.76 -10.73
CA VAL A 13 5.70 -3.93 -10.67
C VAL A 13 5.18 -4.95 -9.64
N PRO A 14 5.22 -4.72 -8.32
CA PRO A 14 4.78 -5.73 -7.37
C PRO A 14 3.27 -5.97 -7.42
N ASN A 15 2.42 -4.93 -7.60
CA ASN A 15 0.98 -5.19 -7.76
C ASN A 15 0.64 -5.78 -9.13
N GLY A 16 1.39 -5.47 -10.19
CA GLY A 16 1.18 -6.11 -11.49
C GLY A 16 1.50 -7.61 -11.45
N ILE A 17 2.60 -7.99 -10.80
CA ILE A 17 2.93 -9.40 -10.54
C ILE A 17 1.82 -10.06 -9.69
N PHE A 18 1.36 -9.39 -8.63
CA PHE A 18 0.27 -9.89 -7.81
C PHE A 18 -1.02 -10.10 -8.62
N MET A 19 -1.43 -9.15 -9.46
CA MET A 19 -2.60 -9.29 -10.33
C MET A 19 -2.43 -10.43 -11.33
N TYR A 20 -1.24 -10.59 -11.92
CA TYR A 20 -0.96 -11.69 -12.83
C TYR A 20 -1.17 -13.04 -12.12
N TRP A 21 -0.56 -13.25 -10.94
CA TRP A 21 -0.77 -14.47 -10.18
C TRP A 21 -2.22 -14.65 -9.72
N LEU A 22 -2.91 -13.57 -9.38
CA LEU A 22 -4.32 -13.61 -8.98
C LEU A 22 -5.24 -14.08 -10.11
N PHE A 23 -4.95 -13.73 -11.36
CA PHE A 23 -5.79 -14.11 -12.51
C PHE A 23 -5.39 -15.44 -13.16
N TYR A 24 -4.11 -15.81 -13.14
CA TYR A 24 -3.61 -16.96 -13.91
C TYR A 24 -3.17 -18.16 -13.06
N GLU A 25 -2.74 -17.96 -11.81
CA GLU A 25 -2.15 -19.01 -10.95
C GLU A 25 -2.91 -19.20 -9.63
N TYR A 26 -4.03 -18.51 -9.47
CA TYR A 26 -4.76 -18.51 -8.20
C TYR A 26 -5.65 -19.74 -8.03
N ASP A 27 -5.19 -20.67 -7.20
CA ASP A 27 -5.90 -21.92 -6.87
C ASP A 27 -6.82 -21.81 -5.63
N GLY A 28 -7.29 -20.61 -5.28
CA GLY A 28 -8.31 -20.39 -4.25
C GLY A 28 -7.80 -19.98 -2.85
N LEU A 29 -8.74 -19.51 -2.01
CA LEU A 29 -8.46 -18.91 -0.69
C LEU A 29 -7.90 -19.92 0.33
N THR A 30 -8.29 -21.19 0.22
CA THR A 30 -7.89 -22.25 1.18
C THR A 30 -6.38 -22.46 1.19
N ASN A 31 -5.73 -22.43 0.02
CA ASN A 31 -4.28 -22.62 -0.10
C ASN A 31 -3.50 -21.45 0.54
N VAL A 32 -4.01 -20.23 0.38
CA VAL A 32 -3.43 -19.04 1.01
C VAL A 32 -3.60 -19.09 2.53
N ALA A 33 -4.77 -19.49 3.02
CA ALA A 33 -5.05 -19.60 4.46
C ALA A 33 -4.25 -20.73 5.15
N GLN A 34 -3.87 -21.78 4.42
CA GLN A 34 -3.00 -22.83 4.95
C GLN A 34 -1.52 -22.44 4.94
N ASN A 35 -1.15 -21.44 4.15
CA ASN A 35 0.22 -20.91 4.09
C ASN A 35 0.47 -19.92 5.24
N LYS A 36 1.08 -20.42 6.32
CA LYS A 36 1.45 -19.62 7.50
C LYS A 36 2.33 -18.41 7.17
N LEU A 37 3.21 -18.53 6.17
CA LEU A 37 4.09 -17.44 5.75
C LEU A 37 3.28 -16.32 5.09
N ALA A 38 2.35 -16.68 4.19
CA ALA A 38 1.48 -15.72 3.52
C ALA A 38 0.59 -14.98 4.53
N LEU A 39 0.01 -15.70 5.49
CA LEU A 39 -0.77 -15.10 6.57
C LEU A 39 0.05 -14.13 7.43
N ALA A 40 1.29 -14.51 7.80
CA ALA A 40 2.17 -13.63 8.56
C ALA A 40 2.46 -12.33 7.80
N PHE A 41 2.80 -12.41 6.51
CA PHE A 41 3.03 -11.22 5.69
C PHE A 41 1.79 -10.34 5.52
N MET A 42 0.60 -10.94 5.38
CA MET A 42 -0.65 -10.18 5.33
C MET A 42 -0.90 -9.43 6.65
N MET A 43 -0.74 -10.11 7.78
CA MET A 43 -0.89 -9.49 9.10
C MET A 43 0.12 -8.35 9.30
N ASP A 44 1.39 -8.56 8.94
CA ASP A 44 2.42 -7.52 9.01
C ASP A 44 2.08 -6.33 8.12
N ALA A 45 1.54 -6.56 6.91
CA ALA A 45 1.11 -5.48 6.03
C ALA A 45 -0.06 -4.68 6.61
N PHE A 46 -1.08 -5.33 7.18
CA PHE A 46 -2.18 -4.65 7.86
C PHE A 46 -1.71 -3.90 9.11
N LEU A 47 -0.81 -4.48 9.89
CA LEU A 47 -0.24 -3.85 11.08
C LEU A 47 0.60 -2.63 10.71
N ALA A 48 1.46 -2.73 9.69
CA ALA A 48 2.24 -1.61 9.18
C ALA A 48 1.35 -0.50 8.62
N MET A 49 0.28 -0.85 7.88
CA MET A 49 -0.72 0.11 7.41
C MET A 49 -1.39 0.84 8.58
N GLY A 50 -1.82 0.10 9.61
CA GLY A 50 -2.46 0.67 10.79
C GLY A 50 -1.52 1.58 11.58
N LEU A 51 -0.27 1.17 11.79
CA LEU A 51 0.76 1.96 12.46
C LEU A 51 1.06 3.26 11.71
N LEU A 52 1.22 3.19 10.39
CA LEU A 52 1.47 4.38 9.56
C LEU A 52 0.25 5.30 9.50
N ALA A 53 -0.96 4.75 9.37
CA ALA A 53 -2.19 5.53 9.42
C ALA A 53 -2.34 6.26 10.77
N TYR A 54 -2.06 5.58 11.88
CA TYR A 54 -2.05 6.19 13.21
C TYR A 54 -0.98 7.28 13.33
N TYR A 55 0.22 7.03 12.80
CA TYR A 55 1.28 8.03 12.77
C TYR A 55 0.86 9.29 11.99
N PHE A 56 0.28 9.13 10.80
CA PHE A 56 -0.21 10.26 10.00
C PHE A 56 -1.44 10.95 10.62
N ALA A 57 -2.25 10.24 11.40
CA ALA A 57 -3.33 10.85 12.16
C ALA A 57 -2.80 11.78 13.27
N ARG A 58 -1.69 11.41 13.91
CA ARG A 58 -1.01 12.23 14.94
C ARG A 58 -0.13 13.34 14.35
N LYS A 59 0.52 13.07 13.22
CA LYS A 59 1.45 13.97 12.54
C LYS A 59 1.01 14.13 11.07
N PRO A 60 -0.01 14.96 10.81
CA PRO A 60 -0.46 15.21 9.45
C PRO A 60 0.65 15.92 8.65
N ILE A 61 0.91 15.42 7.43
CA ILE A 61 1.95 15.98 6.55
C ILE A 61 1.43 17.21 5.80
N GLY A 62 0.14 17.22 5.46
CA GLY A 62 -0.47 18.27 4.63
C GLY A 62 -1.99 18.21 4.66
N ARG A 63 -2.62 18.68 3.57
CA ARG A 63 -4.09 18.81 3.45
C ARG A 63 -4.81 17.46 3.35
N VAL A 64 -4.17 16.44 2.80
CA VAL A 64 -4.80 15.14 2.62
C VAL A 64 -4.79 14.41 3.94
N LYS A 65 -5.98 14.06 4.43
CA LYS A 65 -6.19 13.42 5.72
C LYS A 65 -5.73 11.96 5.71
N TRP A 66 -5.35 11.47 6.89
CA TRP A 66 -4.79 10.13 7.12
C TRP A 66 -5.70 8.97 6.63
N TYR A 67 -7.02 9.11 6.63
CA TYR A 67 -7.90 8.04 6.15
C TYR A 67 -7.74 7.77 4.66
N TRP A 68 -7.32 8.77 3.86
CA TRP A 68 -7.00 8.56 2.45
C TRP A 68 -5.78 7.66 2.27
N PHE A 69 -4.82 7.69 3.20
CA PHE A 69 -3.69 6.76 3.19
C PHE A 69 -4.15 5.30 3.32
N ILE A 70 -5.19 5.02 4.12
CA ILE A 70 -5.76 3.66 4.23
C ILE A 70 -6.39 3.26 2.90
N VAL A 71 -7.20 4.13 2.30
CA VAL A 71 -7.86 3.85 1.01
C VAL A 71 -6.83 3.54 -0.07
N VAL A 72 -5.77 4.34 -0.22
CA VAL A 72 -4.75 4.08 -1.24
C VAL A 72 -3.88 2.85 -0.91
N SER A 73 -3.71 2.51 0.37
CA SER A 73 -2.96 1.30 0.79
C SER A 73 -3.74 0.01 0.49
N ILE A 74 -5.07 0.04 0.60
CA ILE A 74 -5.91 -1.10 0.21
C ILE A 74 -5.91 -1.27 -1.31
N LEU A 75 -5.91 -0.17 -2.07
CA LEU A 75 -5.97 -0.23 -3.53
C LEU A 75 -4.66 -0.68 -4.20
N GLY A 76 -3.49 -0.35 -3.64
CA GLY A 76 -2.21 -0.61 -4.29
C GLY A 76 -1.07 -1.04 -3.36
N GLY A 77 -1.37 -1.38 -2.10
CA GLY A 77 -0.37 -1.78 -1.13
C GLY A 77 0.52 -0.64 -0.63
N LEU A 78 1.32 -0.95 0.40
CA LEU A 78 2.17 0.03 1.10
C LEU A 78 3.31 0.58 0.23
N GLY A 79 3.85 -0.23 -0.68
CA GLY A 79 4.93 0.18 -1.58
C GLY A 79 4.51 1.30 -2.54
N PHE A 80 3.24 1.33 -2.93
CA PHE A 80 2.65 2.42 -3.72
C PHE A 80 2.15 3.56 -2.83
N SER A 81 1.40 3.23 -1.77
CA SER A 81 0.64 4.22 -1.02
C SER A 81 1.51 5.21 -0.25
N ILE A 82 2.65 4.77 0.29
CA ILE A 82 3.57 5.61 1.05
C ILE A 82 4.15 6.75 0.16
N PRO A 83 4.86 6.46 -0.94
CA PRO A 83 5.40 7.52 -1.80
C PRO A 83 4.31 8.35 -2.46
N PHE A 84 3.17 7.75 -2.82
CA PHE A 84 2.03 8.45 -3.41
C PHE A 84 1.39 9.45 -2.43
N TYR A 85 1.06 9.00 -1.21
CA TYR A 85 0.46 9.84 -0.17
C TYR A 85 1.38 10.98 0.23
N TRP A 86 2.69 10.74 0.28
CA TRP A 86 3.66 11.79 0.58
C TRP A 86 3.74 12.81 -0.55
N TRP A 87 3.83 12.36 -1.80
CA TRP A 87 3.80 13.25 -2.96
C TRP A 87 2.52 14.10 -3.00
N LEU A 88 1.36 13.49 -2.73
CA LEU A 88 0.07 14.14 -2.74
C LEU A 88 -0.05 15.28 -1.71
N ASN A 89 0.57 15.12 -0.54
CA ASN A 89 0.59 16.15 0.50
C ASN A 89 1.65 17.25 0.27
N LYS A 90 2.73 16.95 -0.43
CA LYS A 90 3.82 17.91 -0.69
C LYS A 90 3.67 18.72 -1.98
N ARG A 91 2.87 18.26 -2.95
CA ARG A 91 2.69 18.95 -4.23
C ARG A 91 2.04 20.33 -4.11
N ASP A 92 1.30 20.57 -3.03
CA ASP A 92 0.61 21.85 -2.76
C ASP A 92 1.50 22.87 -2.02
N ALA A 93 2.73 22.50 -1.65
CA ALA A 93 3.68 23.37 -0.94
C ALA A 93 4.65 24.12 -1.87
N THR A 94 4.38 24.08 -3.17
CA THR A 94 5.05 24.82 -4.26
C THR A 94 4.01 25.63 -5.00
#